data_AF-A0A7Y5NHT3-F1
#
_entry.id   AF-A0A7Y5NHT3-F1
#
_cell.length_a   1.000
_cell.length_b   1.000
_cell.length_c   1.000
_cell.angle_alpha   90.00
_cell.angle_beta   90.00
_cell.angle_gamma   90.00
#
_symmetry.space_group_name_H-M   'P 1'
#
loop_
_entity.id
_entity.type
_entity.pdbx_description
1 polymer ?
#
loop_
_entity_poly.entity_id
_entity_poly.type
_entity_poly.pdbx_seq_one_letter_code
_entity_poly.pdbx_strand_id
1 'polypeptide(L)'
;MPYPGRPVLEVLPEFVATASPRQTAEQRARLLAFCVEQYEAGRSLRELAELTGRSQSAVRRALDQAGVQRRGRGAQPVRGPVG
;
A
#
# COMPACT_ATOMS: atom_id res chain seq x y z
N MET A 1 26.44 0.45 19.31
CA MET A 1 26.47 1.10 17.98
C MET A 1 25.02 1.28 17.57
N PRO A 2 24.45 2.50 17.63
CA PRO A 2 23.10 2.72 17.12
C PRO A 2 23.17 2.49 15.62
N TYR A 3 22.38 1.55 15.09
CA TYR A 3 22.20 1.47 13.65
C TYR A 3 21.67 2.82 13.19
N PRO A 4 22.26 3.45 12.14
CA PRO A 4 21.68 4.66 11.60
C PRO A 4 20.25 4.32 11.19
N GLY A 5 19.28 4.91 11.88
CA GLY A 5 17.88 4.81 11.50
C GLY A 5 17.79 5.26 10.07
N ARG A 6 17.47 4.34 9.16
CA ARG A 6 17.29 4.67 7.74
C ARG A 6 16.24 5.79 7.64
N PRO A 7 16.47 6.84 6.84
CA PRO A 7 15.51 7.95 6.73
C PRO A 7 14.13 7.40 6.39
N VAL A 8 13.16 7.70 7.25
CA VAL A 8 11.74 7.43 7.01
C VAL A 8 11.33 8.35 5.86
N LEU A 9 10.73 7.80 4.79
CA LEU A 9 10.26 8.64 3.70
C LEU A 9 9.12 9.54 4.21
N GLU A 10 9.15 10.81 3.82
CA GLU A 10 8.05 11.74 4.11
C GLU A 10 6.79 11.33 3.34
N VAL A 11 5.65 11.43 4.00
CA VAL A 11 4.35 11.19 3.37
C VAL A 11 4.14 12.24 2.29
N LEU A 12 3.77 11.81 1.09
CA LEU A 12 3.51 12.74 0.00
C LEU A 12 2.30 13.63 0.34
N PRO A 13 2.34 14.94 0.03
CA PRO A 13 1.27 15.88 0.37
C PRO A 13 -0.13 15.43 -0.08
N GLU A 14 -0.23 14.74 -1.22
CA GLU A 14 -1.47 14.21 -1.77
C GLU A 14 -2.12 13.08 -0.94
N PHE A 15 -1.35 12.41 -0.07
CA PHE A 15 -1.84 11.36 0.82
C PHE A 15 -2.01 11.81 2.28
N VAL A 16 -1.48 12.98 2.63
CA VAL A 16 -1.66 13.57 3.96
C VAL A 16 -3.16 13.71 4.26
N ALA A 17 -3.57 13.30 5.46
CA ALA A 17 -4.95 13.28 5.94
C ALA A 17 -5.96 12.42 5.13
N THR A 18 -5.52 11.71 4.08
CA THR A 18 -6.40 10.81 3.31
C THR A 18 -6.60 9.44 3.98
N ALA A 19 -5.77 9.10 4.97
CA ALA A 19 -5.86 7.87 5.76
C ALA A 19 -7.00 7.90 6.80
N SER A 20 -8.17 8.40 6.39
CA SER A 20 -9.36 8.55 7.21
C SER A 20 -10.42 7.52 6.82
N PRO A 21 -11.26 7.05 7.77
CA PRO A 21 -12.46 6.26 7.43
C PRO A 21 -13.41 6.98 6.48
N ARG A 22 -13.35 8.32 6.40
CA ARG A 22 -14.15 9.16 5.51
C ARG A 22 -13.44 9.48 4.18
N GLN A 23 -12.43 8.69 3.78
CA GLN A 23 -11.76 8.85 2.50
C GLN A 23 -12.77 8.76 1.34
N THR A 24 -12.69 9.69 0.37
CA THR A 24 -13.55 9.68 -0.81
C THR A 24 -13.17 8.57 -1.78
N ALA A 25 -14.09 8.21 -2.69
CA ALA A 25 -13.81 7.23 -3.74
C ALA A 25 -12.63 7.65 -4.64
N GLU A 26 -12.49 8.94 -4.94
CA GLU A 26 -11.40 9.49 -5.73
C GLU A 26 -10.05 9.38 -5.00
N GLN A 27 -10.00 9.74 -3.72
CA GLN A 27 -8.80 9.59 -2.90
C GLN A 27 -8.38 8.11 -2.80
N ARG A 28 -9.36 7.20 -2.71
CA ARG A 28 -9.10 5.76 -2.74
C ARG A 28 -8.55 5.33 -4.10
N ALA A 29 -9.16 5.75 -5.21
CA ALA A 29 -8.70 5.42 -6.56
C ALA A 29 -7.27 5.92 -6.82
N ARG A 30 -6.95 7.15 -6.39
CA ARG A 30 -5.59 7.71 -6.50
C ARG A 30 -4.58 6.92 -5.67
N LEU A 31 -4.93 6.51 -4.46
CA LEU A 31 -4.08 5.63 -3.65
C LEU A 31 -3.81 4.30 -4.36
N LEU A 32 -4.85 3.68 -4.94
CA LEU A 32 -4.71 2.42 -5.67
C LEU A 32 -3.75 2.57 -6.85
N ALA A 33 -4.01 3.55 -7.72
CA ALA A 33 -3.18 3.83 -8.90
C ALA A 33 -1.72 4.08 -8.52
N PHE A 34 -1.46 4.93 -7.53
CA PHE A 34 -0.11 5.20 -7.04
C PHE A 34 0.57 3.95 -6.49
N CYS A 35 -0.13 3.14 -5.69
CA CYS A 35 0.44 1.90 -5.17
C CYS A 35 0.84 0.94 -6.30
N VAL A 36 0.01 0.80 -7.34
CA VAL A 36 0.30 -0.07 -8.50
C VAL A 36 1.53 0.43 -9.24
N GLU A 37 1.51 1.68 -9.69
CA GLU A 37 2.59 2.30 -10.48
C GLU A 37 3.94 2.15 -9.77
N GLN A 38 3.98 2.49 -8.49
CA GLN A 38 5.22 2.49 -7.73
C GLN A 38 5.69 1.08 -7.35
N TYR A 39 4.76 0.14 -7.16
CA TYR A 39 5.12 -1.27 -6.96
C TYR A 39 5.70 -1.88 -8.24
N GLU A 40 5.12 -1.56 -9.40
CA GLU A 40 5.64 -1.97 -10.71
C GLU A 40 7.00 -1.35 -11.02
N ALA A 41 7.24 -0.11 -10.58
CA ALA A 41 8.54 0.55 -10.61
C ALA A 41 9.58 -0.08 -9.65
N GLY A 42 9.21 -1.12 -8.89
CA GLY A 42 10.12 -1.88 -8.05
C GLY A 42 10.20 -1.41 -6.60
N ARG A 43 9.36 -0.45 -6.16
CA ARG A 43 9.31 -0.06 -4.75
C ARG A 43 8.72 -1.17 -3.89
N SER A 44 9.24 -1.29 -2.68
CA SER A 44 8.76 -2.23 -1.67
C SER A 44 7.47 -1.75 -1.00
N LEU A 45 6.71 -2.69 -0.42
CA LEU A 45 5.52 -2.36 0.37
C LEU A 45 5.81 -1.40 1.54
N ARG A 46 7.02 -1.46 2.11
CA ARG A 46 7.47 -0.57 3.19
C ARG A 46 7.62 0.86 2.70
N GLU A 47 8.25 1.06 1.55
CA GLU A 47 8.42 2.41 0.97
C GLU A 47 7.08 3.01 0.58
N LEU A 48 6.18 2.21 0.01
CA LEU A 48 4.81 2.65 -0.30
C LEU A 48 4.04 3.04 0.97
N ALA A 49 4.19 2.27 2.05
CA ALA A 49 3.59 2.56 3.34
C ALA A 49 4.07 3.91 3.89
N GLU A 50 5.37 4.18 3.82
CA GLU A 50 5.95 5.46 4.24
C GLU A 50 5.47 6.63 3.35
N LEU A 51 5.50 6.47 2.02
CA LEU A 51 5.07 7.52 1.09
C LEU A 51 3.57 7.85 1.18
N THR A 52 2.74 6.87 1.53
CA THR A 52 1.28 7.04 1.60
C THR A 52 0.76 7.29 3.02
N GLY A 53 1.64 7.21 4.03
CA GLY A 53 1.24 7.27 5.45
C GLY A 53 0.32 6.11 5.87
N ARG A 54 0.43 4.96 5.20
CA ARG A 54 -0.39 3.76 5.45
C ARG A 54 0.43 2.65 6.08
N SER A 55 -0.25 1.67 6.67
CA SER A 55 0.42 0.42 7.04
C SER A 55 0.73 -0.43 5.80
N GLN A 56 1.78 -1.25 5.88
CA GLN A 56 2.11 -2.20 4.80
C GLN A 56 0.95 -3.16 4.48
N SER A 57 0.15 -3.53 5.49
CA SER A 57 -1.07 -4.32 5.31
C SER A 57 -2.14 -3.58 4.50
N ALA A 58 -2.27 -2.26 4.68
CA ALA A 58 -3.19 -1.44 3.90
C ALA A 58 -2.71 -1.30 2.44
N VAL A 59 -1.41 -1.10 2.21
CA VAL A 59 -0.81 -1.11 0.87
C VAL A 59 -1.02 -2.47 0.19
N ARG A 60 -0.80 -3.57 0.92
CA ARG A 60 -1.04 -4.93 0.41
C ARG A 60 -2.49 -5.10 -0.04
N ARG A 61 -3.46 -4.67 0.77
CA ARG A 61 -4.89 -4.71 0.42
C ARG A 61 -5.22 -3.81 -0.76
N ALA A 62 -4.57 -2.66 -0.89
CA ALA A 62 -4.72 -1.77 -2.05
C ALA A 62 -4.26 -2.46 -3.34
N LEU A 63 -3.09 -3.11 -3.34
CA LEU A 63 -2.61 -3.87 -4.49
C LEU A 63 -3.52 -5.07 -4.82
N ASP A 64 -3.98 -5.80 -3.81
CA ASP A 64 -4.93 -6.91 -3.98
C ASP A 64 -6.26 -6.42 -4.59
N GLN A 65 -6.76 -5.26 -4.16
CA GLN A 65 -7.99 -4.64 -4.69
C GLN A 65 -7.83 -4.17 -6.13
N ALA A 66 -6.64 -3.69 -6.50
CA ALA A 66 -6.32 -3.24 -7.85
C ALA A 66 -6.08 -4.40 -8.83
N GLY A 67 -6.10 -5.66 -8.37
CA GLY A 67 -5.88 -6.83 -9.21
C GLY A 67 -4.41 -7.06 -9.60
N VAL A 68 -3.47 -6.41 -8.90
CA VAL A 68 -2.03 -6.62 -9.16
C VAL A 68 -1.64 -8.00 -8.65
N GLN A 69 -1.32 -8.90 -9.58
CA GLN A 69 -0.78 -10.22 -9.27
C GLN A 69 0.60 -10.07 -8.61
N ARG A 70 0.62 -10.08 -7.28
CA ARG A 70 1.85 -9.94 -6.50
C ARG A 70 2.82 -11.07 -6.86
N ARG A 71 4.06 -10.71 -7.22
CA ARG A 71 5.14 -11.67 -7.53
C ARG A 71 5.23 -12.68 -6.37
N GLY A 72 4.95 -13.95 -6.64
CA GLY A 72 4.58 -14.92 -5.62
C GLY A 72 5.66 -15.19 -4.57
N ARG A 73 5.26 -15.21 -3.30
CA ARG A 73 5.72 -16.21 -2.33
C ARG A 73 4.47 -16.94 -1.87
N GLY A 74 4.43 -18.25 -2.12
CA GLY A 74 3.22 -19.07 -2.15
C GLY A 74 2.32 -18.96 -0.92
N ALA A 75 1.04 -18.67 -1.18
CA ALA A 75 -0.13 -19.21 -0.49
C ALA A 75 -1.37 -18.68 -1.22
N GLN A 76 -2.21 -19.58 -1.73
CA GLN A 76 -3.51 -19.21 -2.28
C GLN A 76 -4.40 -18.65 -1.15
N PRO A 77 -5.23 -17.60 -1.38
CA PRO A 77 -6.20 -17.17 -0.40
C PRO A 77 -7.26 -18.28 -0.26
N VAL A 78 -7.36 -18.86 0.94
CA VAL A 78 -8.48 -19.74 1.31
C VAL A 78 -9.74 -18.87 1.29
N ARG A 79 -10.60 -19.06 0.29
CA ARG A 79 -11.97 -18.54 0.33
C ARG A 79 -12.73 -19.40 1.33
N GLY A 80 -13.04 -18.85 2.50
CA GLY A 80 -14.00 -19.48 3.42
C GLY A 80 -15.39 -19.50 2.76
N PRO A 81 -16.20 -20.54 3.00
CA PRO A 81 -17.53 -20.66 2.41
C PRO A 81 -18.47 -19.58 2.97
N VAL A 82 -19.26 -18.97 2.08
CA VAL A 82 -20.46 -18.21 2.44
C VAL A 82 -21.65 -19.14 2.20
N GLY A 83 -22.45 -19.36 3.25
CA GLY A 83 -23.83 -19.87 3.19
C GLY A 83 -24.02 -21.31 2.74
#